data_AF-A0A7J9YZU4-F1
#
_entry.id   AF-A0A7J9YZU4-F1
#
_cell.length_a   1.000
_cell.length_b   1.000
_cell.length_c   1.000
_cell.angle_alpha   90.00
_cell.angle_beta   90.00
_cell.angle_gamma   90.00
#
_symmetry.space_group_name_H-M   'P 1'
#
loop_
_entity.id
_entity.type
_entity.pdbx_description
1 polymer ?
#
loop_
_entity_poly.entity_id
_entity_poly.type
_entity_poly.pdbx_seq_one_letter_code
_entity_poly.pdbx_strand_id
1 'polypeptide(L)'
;MGEVGVPGLLRRVLGDRADQVVLRTLPAMDGREAFEVDTDAAGRVVLAGTGPVAQAAALRAYLRERCATQVTTDVSQPDLPDRLPGGEPLRREAAFAHRYHFNVVTYAYTAVWWTGRAGNASSTGSPCTG
;
A
#
# COMPACT_ATOMS: atom_id res chain seq x y z
N MET A 1 -10.29 -9.98 17.19
CA MET A 1 -9.02 -9.28 17.45
C MET A 1 -8.54 -8.77 16.10
N GLY A 2 -8.70 -7.47 15.83
CA GLY A 2 -8.40 -6.90 14.50
C GLY A 2 -6.90 -6.97 14.21
N GLU A 3 -6.53 -7.30 12.98
CA GLU A 3 -5.14 -7.35 12.57
C GLU A 3 -4.49 -5.95 12.67
N VAL A 4 -3.34 -5.88 13.33
CA VAL A 4 -2.63 -4.62 13.61
C VAL A 4 -1.39 -4.52 12.71
N GLY A 5 -1.07 -3.32 12.25
CA GLY A 5 0.10 -3.09 11.38
C GLY A 5 -0.18 -3.35 9.90
N VAL A 6 0.78 -3.93 9.19
CA VAL A 6 0.71 -4.13 7.73
C VAL A 6 -0.41 -5.08 7.29
N PRO A 7 -0.71 -6.19 7.99
CA PRO A 7 -1.85 -7.04 7.62
C PRO A 7 -3.19 -6.29 7.66
N GLY A 8 -3.41 -5.47 8.70
CA GLY A 8 -4.59 -4.59 8.77
C GLY A 8 -4.61 -3.49 7.69
N LEU A 9 -3.46 -3.05 7.19
CA LEU A 9 -3.39 -2.19 6.00
C LEU A 9 -3.81 -2.96 4.74
N LEU A 10 -3.27 -4.17 4.53
CA LEU A 10 -3.62 -5.01 3.37
C LEU A 10 -5.12 -5.27 3.31
N ARG A 11 -5.74 -5.68 4.42
CA ARG A 11 -7.19 -5.94 4.47
C ARG A 11 -8.02 -4.69 4.14
N ARG A 12 -7.57 -3.49 4.53
CA ARG A 12 -8.26 -2.22 4.19
C ARG A 12 -8.14 -1.86 2.72
N VAL A 13 -6.94 -2.00 2.14
CA VAL A 13 -6.67 -1.59 0.75
C VAL A 13 -7.15 -2.64 -0.25
N LEU A 14 -6.91 -3.93 0.01
CA LEU A 14 -7.16 -5.02 -0.93
C LEU A 14 -8.46 -5.79 -0.65
N GLY A 15 -9.07 -5.60 0.52
CA GLY A 15 -10.20 -6.41 0.96
C GLY A 15 -9.81 -7.88 1.11
N ASP A 16 -10.64 -8.78 0.58
CA ASP A 16 -10.44 -10.23 0.67
C ASP A 16 -9.22 -10.74 -0.13
N ARG A 17 -8.71 -9.93 -1.07
CA ARG A 17 -7.50 -10.25 -1.84
C ARG A 17 -6.23 -10.20 -1.00
N ALA A 18 -6.30 -9.72 0.25
CA ALA A 18 -5.18 -9.74 1.18
C ALA A 18 -4.60 -11.15 1.38
N ASP A 19 -5.42 -12.20 1.25
CA ASP A 19 -4.99 -13.59 1.41
C ASP A 19 -4.10 -14.09 0.23
N GLN A 20 -4.07 -13.35 -0.89
CA GLN A 20 -3.20 -13.60 -2.04
C GLN A 20 -1.81 -12.95 -1.88
N VAL A 21 -1.57 -12.24 -0.77
CA VAL A 21 -0.35 -11.50 -0.50
C VAL A 21 0.41 -12.13 0.66
N VAL A 22 1.72 -12.32 0.47
CA VAL A 22 2.63 -12.80 1.50
C VAL A 22 3.58 -11.68 1.89
N LEU A 23 3.63 -11.35 3.17
CA LEU A 23 4.59 -10.38 3.71
C LEU A 23 5.90 -11.08 4.08
N ARG A 24 7.03 -10.48 3.68
CA ARG A 24 8.38 -10.92 4.06
C ARG A 24 9.15 -9.77 4.69
N THR A 25 9.93 -10.07 5.73
CA THR A 25 10.82 -9.08 6.35
C THR A 25 12.23 -9.27 5.80
N LEU A 26 12.82 -8.19 5.30
CA LEU A 26 14.21 -8.15 4.85
C LEU A 26 15.12 -7.70 6.01
N PRO A 27 16.38 -8.16 6.06
CA PRO A 27 17.35 -7.62 7.00
C PRO A 27 17.60 -6.13 6.71
N ALA A 28 17.86 -5.35 7.76
CA ALA A 28 18.21 -3.95 7.62
C ALA A 28 19.52 -3.79 6.82
N MET A 29 19.52 -2.91 5.82
CA MET A 29 20.68 -2.65 4.96
C MET A 29 21.29 -1.29 5.31
N ASP A 30 22.25 -1.24 6.22
CA ASP A 30 23.05 -0.05 6.55
C ASP A 30 22.26 1.26 6.72
N GLY A 31 21.10 1.19 7.39
CA GLY A 31 20.25 2.35 7.65
C GLY A 31 19.40 2.82 6.45
N ARG A 32 19.41 2.09 5.33
CA ARG A 32 18.56 2.34 4.17
C ARG A 32 17.37 1.39 4.17
N GLU A 33 16.17 1.96 3.98
CA GLU A 33 14.98 1.16 3.75
C GLU A 33 14.99 0.59 2.33
N ALA A 34 14.61 -0.67 2.20
CA ALA A 34 14.50 -1.34 0.90
C ALA A 34 13.25 -2.20 0.86
N PHE A 35 12.72 -2.40 -0.34
CA PHE A 35 11.63 -3.33 -0.56
C PHE A 35 11.80 -4.10 -1.86
N GLU A 36 11.18 -5.27 -1.89
CA GLU A 36 11.10 -6.15 -3.05
C GLU A 36 9.64 -6.60 -3.25
N VAL A 37 9.25 -6.75 -4.51
CA VAL A 37 7.97 -7.32 -4.93
C VAL A 37 8.30 -8.49 -5.84
N ASP A 38 7.77 -9.66 -5.50
CA ASP A 38 7.99 -10.89 -6.24
C ASP A 38 6.70 -11.70 -6.32
N THR A 39 6.71 -12.79 -7.08
CA THR A 39 5.61 -13.76 -7.14
C THR A 39 6.13 -15.13 -6.71
N ASP A 40 5.46 -15.77 -5.75
CA ASP A 40 5.87 -17.12 -5.34
C ASP A 40 5.49 -18.18 -6.39
N ALA A 41 6.01 -19.40 -6.23
CA ALA A 41 5.72 -20.52 -7.12
C ALA A 41 4.24 -20.93 -7.14
N ALA A 42 3.44 -20.49 -6.16
CA ALA A 42 1.99 -20.70 -6.10
C ALA A 42 1.19 -19.56 -6.76
N GLY A 43 1.86 -18.52 -7.27
CA GLY A 43 1.25 -17.37 -7.92
C GLY A 43 0.74 -16.29 -6.95
N ARG A 44 1.20 -16.27 -5.70
CA ARG A 44 0.89 -15.23 -4.71
C ARG A 44 1.91 -14.11 -4.76
N VAL A 45 1.47 -12.89 -4.48
CA VAL A 45 2.35 -11.71 -4.48
C VAL A 45 3.14 -11.65 -3.17
N VAL A 46 4.46 -11.63 -3.25
CA VAL A 46 5.35 -11.51 -2.10
C VAL A 46 5.81 -10.06 -1.99
N LEU A 47 5.46 -9.41 -0.88
CA LEU A 47 5.93 -8.06 -0.54
C LEU A 47 6.98 -8.15 0.55
N ALA A 48 8.25 -8.01 0.17
CA ALA A 48 9.36 -8.00 1.11
C ALA A 48 9.78 -6.57 1.44
N GLY A 49 10.07 -6.27 2.71
CA GLY A 49 10.56 -4.95 3.09
C GLY A 49 11.38 -4.98 4.38
N THR A 50 12.29 -4.02 4.53
CA THR A 50 13.11 -3.85 5.74
C THR A 50 12.31 -3.47 6.99
N GLY A 51 11.05 -3.07 6.81
CA GLY A 51 10.13 -2.68 7.87
C GLY A 51 8.71 -2.46 7.35
N PRO A 52 7.75 -2.10 8.24
CA PRO A 52 6.34 -1.99 7.87
C PRO A 52 6.06 -0.87 6.85
N VAL A 53 6.80 0.24 6.92
CA VAL A 53 6.70 1.35 5.95
C VAL A 53 7.23 0.90 4.58
N ALA A 54 8.35 0.18 4.54
CA ALA A 54 8.88 -0.39 3.31
C ALA A 54 7.92 -1.42 2.67
N GLN A 55 7.27 -2.26 3.47
CA GLN A 55 6.24 -3.20 2.98
C GLN A 55 5.02 -2.47 2.41
N ALA A 56 4.55 -1.39 3.07
CA ALA A 56 3.48 -0.56 2.53
C ALA A 56 3.90 0.16 1.22
N ALA A 57 5.16 0.58 1.11
CA ALA A 57 5.71 1.14 -0.12
C ALA A 57 5.78 0.10 -1.25
N ALA A 58 6.12 -1.16 -0.93
CA ALA A 58 6.08 -2.28 -1.85
C ALA A 58 4.68 -2.49 -2.42
N LEU A 59 3.66 -2.49 -1.56
CA LEU A 59 2.25 -2.56 -1.96
C LEU A 59 1.89 -1.42 -2.93
N ARG A 60 2.27 -0.19 -2.60
CA ARG A 60 1.99 0.97 -3.46
C ARG A 60 2.69 0.85 -4.83
N ALA A 61 3.93 0.37 -4.86
CA ALA A 61 4.67 0.16 -6.11
C ALA A 61 4.00 -0.93 -6.95
N TYR A 62 3.60 -2.05 -6.32
CA TYR A 62 2.87 -3.14 -6.97
C TYR A 62 1.57 -2.65 -7.61
N LEU A 63 0.71 -1.94 -6.87
CA LEU A 63 -0.56 -1.42 -7.40
C LEU A 63 -0.34 -0.48 -8.59
N ARG A 64 0.67 0.39 -8.51
CA ARG A 64 0.99 1.32 -9.59
C ARG A 64 1.50 0.62 -10.85
N GLU A 65 2.41 -0.35 -10.69
CA GLU A 65 3.11 -0.96 -11.83
C GLU A 65 2.35 -2.13 -12.43
N ARG A 66 1.56 -2.87 -11.64
CA ARG A 66 0.88 -4.10 -12.07
C ARG A 66 -0.62 -3.92 -12.28
N CYS A 67 -1.26 -3.05 -11.50
CA CYS A 67 -2.70 -2.81 -11.57
C CYS A 67 -3.03 -1.44 -12.22
N ALA A 68 -2.00 -0.66 -12.59
CA ALA A 68 -2.15 0.74 -13.05
C ALA A 68 -3.00 1.60 -12.09
N THR A 69 -3.04 1.25 -10.80
CA THR A 69 -3.91 1.89 -9.81
C THR A 69 -3.10 2.76 -8.85
N GLN A 70 -3.68 3.89 -8.46
CA GLN A 70 -3.10 4.79 -7.49
C GLN A 70 -3.99 4.88 -6.26
N VAL A 71 -3.40 4.71 -5.08
CA VAL A 71 -4.05 5.00 -3.81
C VAL A 71 -3.89 6.49 -3.51
N THR A 72 -5.01 7.19 -3.36
CA THR A 72 -5.09 8.60 -2.96
C THR A 72 -5.90 8.74 -1.68
N THR A 73 -5.84 9.91 -1.06
CA THR A 73 -6.64 10.23 0.14
C THR A 73 -8.14 10.30 -0.13
N ASP A 74 -8.53 10.52 -1.38
CA ASP A 74 -9.94 10.68 -1.78
C ASP A 74 -10.65 9.35 -2.09
N VAL A 75 -9.89 8.27 -2.30
CA VAL A 75 -10.41 6.97 -2.72
C VAL A 75 -10.14 5.93 -1.63
N SER A 76 -11.20 5.30 -1.13
CA SER A 76 -11.11 4.37 0.00
C SER A 76 -10.54 2.99 -0.40
N GLN A 77 -10.92 2.48 -1.57
CA GLN A 77 -10.44 1.19 -2.08
C GLN A 77 -10.23 1.25 -3.61
N PRO A 78 -9.08 0.77 -4.11
CA PRO A 78 -8.83 0.62 -5.54
C PRO A 78 -9.72 -0.47 -6.17
N ASP A 79 -10.16 -0.23 -7.40
CA ASP A 79 -10.80 -1.27 -8.22
C ASP A 79 -9.73 -2.26 -8.71
N LEU A 80 -9.86 -3.52 -8.30
CA LEU A 80 -8.84 -4.56 -8.49
C LEU A 80 -9.46 -5.86 -9.01
N PRO A 81 -8.76 -6.57 -9.91
CA PRO A 81 -9.21 -7.88 -10.36
C PRO A 81 -9.25 -8.89 -9.22
N ASP A 82 -10.11 -9.90 -9.33
CA ASP A 82 -10.25 -10.95 -8.30
C ASP A 82 -8.97 -11.74 -8.07
N ARG A 83 -8.17 -11.93 -9.13
CA ARG A 83 -6.84 -12.51 -9.03
C ARG A 83 -5.80 -11.43 -9.26
N LEU A 84 -4.91 -11.26 -8.28
CA LEU A 84 -3.81 -10.32 -8.36
C LEU A 84 -2.81 -10.76 -9.45
N PRO A 85 -2.43 -9.89 -10.39
CA PRO A 85 -1.44 -10.23 -11.41
C PRO A 85 -0.07 -10.46 -10.77
N GLY A 86 0.54 -11.60 -11.10
CA GLY A 86 1.97 -11.82 -10.87
C GLY A 86 2.81 -10.99 -11.84
N GLY A 87 4.13 -10.97 -11.62
CA GLY A 87 5.04 -10.36 -12.57
C GLY A 87 6.49 -10.41 -12.14
N GLU A 88 7.34 -9.83 -12.98
CA GLU A 88 8.79 -9.76 -12.77
C GLU A 88 9.19 -9.20 -11.39
N PRO A 89 10.27 -9.71 -10.79
CA PRO A 89 10.79 -9.17 -9.54
C PRO A 89 11.12 -7.69 -9.65
N LEU A 90 10.63 -6.90 -8.71
CA LEU A 90 10.93 -5.48 -8.58
C LEU A 90 11.62 -5.24 -7.24
N ARG A 91 12.82 -4.64 -7.27
CA ARG A 91 13.53 -4.19 -6.06
C ARG A 91 13.76 -2.68 -6.11
N ARG A 92 13.49 -1.98 -5.01
CA ARG A 92 13.81 -0.56 -4.86
C ARG A 92 14.38 -0.24 -3.49
N GLU A 93 15.30 0.72 -3.46
CA GLU A 93 15.96 1.19 -2.25
C GLU A 93 15.68 2.67 -2.02
N ALA A 94 15.59 3.06 -0.75
CA ALA A 94 15.44 4.43 -0.32
C ALA A 94 16.72 5.21 -0.60
N ALA A 95 16.62 6.31 -1.35
CA ALA A 95 17.73 7.24 -1.51
C ALA A 95 18.06 8.01 -0.22
N PHE A 96 17.11 8.14 0.69
CA PHE A 96 17.23 8.95 1.92
C PHE A 96 16.82 8.14 3.15
N ALA A 97 17.52 8.35 4.26
CA ALA A 97 17.24 7.70 5.54
C ALA A 97 15.91 8.16 6.17
N HIS A 98 15.48 9.39 5.87
CA HIS A 98 14.26 9.96 6.40
C HIS A 98 13.40 10.54 5.28
N ARG A 99 12.09 10.34 5.38
CA ARG A 99 11.09 10.95 4.50
C ARG A 99 10.04 11.61 5.38
N TYR A 100 9.90 12.93 5.25
CA TYR A 100 9.05 13.74 6.10
C TYR A 100 7.73 14.05 5.39
N HIS A 101 6.62 14.03 6.13
CA HIS A 101 5.29 14.36 5.63
C HIS A 101 4.59 15.31 6.59
N PHE A 102 3.77 16.22 6.03
CA PHE A 102 3.07 17.34 6.67
C PHE A 102 3.87 18.60 6.95
N ASN A 103 3.17 19.72 7.03
CA ASN A 103 3.64 20.97 7.63
C ASN A 103 2.80 21.27 8.89
N VAL A 104 3.30 22.08 9.81
CA VAL A 104 2.54 22.55 10.98
C VAL A 104 1.17 23.14 10.63
N VAL A 105 1.04 23.84 9.51
CA VAL A 105 -0.24 24.45 9.10
C VAL A 105 -1.30 23.41 8.71
N THR A 106 -0.90 22.17 8.37
CA THR A 106 -1.82 21.09 7.99
C THR A 106 -2.84 20.82 9.09
N TYR A 107 -2.41 20.93 10.35
CA TYR A 107 -3.26 20.69 11.51
C TYR A 107 -4.40 21.70 11.64
N ALA A 108 -4.22 22.92 11.15
CA ALA A 108 -5.26 23.95 11.17
C ALA A 108 -6.08 23.98 9.87
N TYR A 109 -5.43 23.80 8.72
CA TYR A 109 -6.08 24.01 7.41
C TYR A 109 -6.73 22.75 6.82
N THR A 110 -6.21 21.56 7.12
CA THR A 110 -6.67 20.31 6.47
C THR A 110 -7.19 19.31 7.49
N ALA A 111 -6.46 19.10 8.58
CA ALA A 111 -6.73 18.03 9.53
C ALA A 111 -7.64 18.43 10.70
N VAL A 112 -8.07 19.69 10.78
CA VAL A 112 -8.84 20.22 11.92
C VAL A 112 -10.18 19.50 12.15
N TRP A 113 -10.76 18.91 11.10
CA TRP A 113 -12.02 18.16 11.15
C TRP A 113 -11.84 16.64 11.05
N TRP A 114 -10.60 16.14 11.04
CA TRP A 114 -10.36 14.70 10.93
C TRP A 114 -10.77 14.00 12.22
N THR A 115 -11.75 13.10 12.10
CA THR A 115 -12.10 12.16 13.17
C THR A 115 -11.48 10.79 12.86
N GLY A 116 -11.39 9.90 13.86
CA GLY A 116 -10.67 8.60 13.77
C GLY A 116 -11.13 7.60 12.69
N ARG A 117 -12.13 7.95 11.87
CA ARG A 117 -12.37 7.36 10.54
C ARG A 117 -12.27 8.49 9.53
N ALA A 118 -11.12 8.64 8.87
CA ALA A 118 -11.03 9.52 7.71
C ALA A 118 -11.93 8.96 6.60
N GLY A 119 -13.08 9.58 6.41
CA GLY A 119 -14.08 9.20 5.41
C GLY A 119 -15.06 10.34 5.20
N ASN A 120 -14.67 11.33 4.40
CA ASN A 120 -15.60 12.18 3.66
C ASN A 120 -15.64 11.69 2.21
N ALA A 121 -16.11 10.46 1.99
CA ALA A 121 -16.33 9.97 0.64
C ALA A 121 -17.62 10.59 0.09
N SER A 122 -17.48 11.60 -0.76
CA SER A 122 -18.49 11.93 -1.78
C SER A 122 -18.00 11.40 -3.12
N SER A 123 -18.13 10.10 -3.34
CA SER A 123 -17.89 9.49 -4.66
C SER A 123 -19.15 9.62 -5.51
N THR A 124 -19.16 10.55 -6.46
CA THR A 124 -20.01 10.46 -7.66
C THR A 124 -19.07 10.12 -8.81
N GLY A 125 -18.97 8.83 -9.13
CA GLY A 125 -18.16 8.31 -10.24
C GLY A 125 -18.87 7.09 -10.80
N SER A 126 -19.39 7.22 -12.01
CA SER A 126 -20.17 6.19 -12.71
C SER A 126 -19.38 4.89 -12.91
N PRO A 127 -20.04 3.72 -12.92
CA PRO A 127 -19.39 2.45 -13.25
C PRO A 127 -18.93 2.42 -14.72
N CYS A 128 -17.74 1.86 -14.96
CA CYS A 128 -17.26 1.53 -16.28
C CYS A 128 -18.17 0.45 -16.91
N THR A 129 -18.66 0.71 -18.12
CA THR A 129 -19.52 -0.18 -18.90
C THR A 129 -18.71 -1.10 -19.81
N GLY A 130 -19.10 -2.38 -19.86
CA GLY A 130 -19.15 -3.20 -21.08
C GLY A 130 -17.87 -3.83 -21.58
#